data_AF-A0A1X4I399-F1
#
_entry.id   AF-A0A1X4I399-F1
#
_cell.length_a   1.000
_cell.length_b   1.000
_cell.length_c   1.000
_cell.angle_alpha   90.00
_cell.angle_beta   90.00
_cell.angle_gamma   90.00
#
_symmetry.space_group_name_H-M   'P 1'
#
loop_
_entity.id
_entity.type
_entity.pdbx_description
1 polymer ?
#
loop_
_entity_poly.entity_id
_entity_poly.type
_entity_poly.pdbx_seq_one_letter_code
_entity_poly.pdbx_strand_id
1 'polypeptide(L)'
;MVAAPGGPPGSEALLDGVIALVPARSAVGAGLRRARDMLDYADAATVAAVLGCGRRTTAHDTVPFALWSAARSLGDYERAFWTTAQVGGDVDTTCAIVGGVVAAERAGAPPAEWADRVEPLPKWMRAAV
;
A
#
# COMPACT_ATOMS: atom_id res chain seq x y z
N MET A 1 11.48 -4.08 14.23
CA MET A 1 10.72 -5.19 13.64
C MET A 1 11.72 -6.14 13.03
N VAL A 2 11.70 -7.42 13.41
CA VAL A 2 12.53 -8.46 12.77
C VAL A 2 11.75 -8.93 11.55
N ALA A 3 12.36 -8.87 10.37
CA ALA A 3 11.76 -9.42 9.15
C ALA A 3 11.52 -10.94 9.34
N ALA A 4 10.39 -11.44 8.85
CA ALA A 4 10.11 -12.87 8.91
C ALA A 4 11.22 -13.66 8.16
N PRO A 5 11.67 -14.81 8.68
CA PRO A 5 12.82 -15.54 8.13
C PRO A 5 12.60 -16.14 6.73
N GLY A 6 11.38 -16.06 6.18
CA GLY A 6 10.98 -16.67 4.90
C GLY A 6 11.10 -15.79 3.66
N GLY A 7 11.69 -14.59 3.77
CA GLY A 7 11.67 -13.60 2.69
C GLY A 7 10.37 -12.78 2.67
N PRO A 8 10.20 -11.87 1.70
CA PRO A 8 9.02 -11.02 1.63
C PRO A 8 7.75 -11.84 1.39
N PRO A 9 6.64 -11.52 2.08
CA PRO A 9 5.40 -12.25 1.92
C PRO A 9 4.84 -12.06 0.50
N GLY A 10 4.21 -13.09 -0.05
CA GLY A 10 3.34 -12.91 -1.22
C GLY A 10 2.12 -12.05 -0.89
N SER A 11 1.41 -11.58 -1.92
CA SER A 11 0.26 -10.66 -1.81
C SER A 11 -0.79 -11.11 -0.78
N GLU A 12 -1.13 -12.39 -0.82
CA GLU A 12 -2.08 -13.03 0.09
C GLU A 12 -1.59 -13.01 1.55
N ALA A 13 -0.36 -13.49 1.76
CA ALA A 13 0.26 -13.58 3.07
C ALA A 13 0.44 -12.20 3.74
N LEU A 14 0.70 -11.15 2.93
CA LEU A 14 0.75 -9.78 3.42
C LEU A 14 -0.60 -9.36 4.01
N LEU A 15 -1.68 -9.51 3.23
CA LEU A 15 -3.02 -9.10 3.67
C LEU A 15 -3.52 -9.95 4.84
N ASP A 16 -3.30 -11.27 4.80
CA ASP A 16 -3.70 -12.18 5.88
C ASP A 16 -2.98 -11.82 7.19
N GLY A 17 -1.69 -11.48 7.11
CA GLY A 17 -0.91 -10.98 8.26
C GLY A 17 -1.44 -9.68 8.84
N VAL A 18 -1.80 -8.70 8.00
CA VAL A 18 -2.40 -7.44 8.46
C VAL A 18 -3.79 -7.69 9.08
N ILE A 19 -4.62 -8.52 8.45
CA ILE A 19 -5.97 -8.85 8.94
C ILE A 19 -5.89 -9.47 10.35
N ALA A 20 -4.90 -10.32 10.62
CA ALA A 20 -4.70 -10.95 11.92
C ALA A 20 -4.37 -9.95 13.04
N LEU A 21 -3.83 -8.78 12.71
CA LEU A 21 -3.44 -7.72 13.66
C LEU A 21 -4.54 -6.67 13.88
N VAL A 22 -5.56 -6.65 13.02
CA VAL A 22 -6.64 -5.64 13.07
C VAL A 22 -7.83 -6.19 13.87
N PRO A 23 -8.48 -5.41 14.74
CA PRO A 23 -9.64 -5.86 15.49
C PRO A 23 -10.73 -6.43 14.58
N ALA A 24 -11.18 -7.66 14.89
CA ALA A 24 -12.09 -8.43 14.03
C ALA A 24 -13.40 -7.68 13.70
N ARG A 25 -13.93 -6.91 14.67
CA ARG A 25 -15.13 -6.08 14.55
C ARG A 25 -14.80 -4.62 14.26
N SER A 26 -14.07 -4.35 13.18
CA SER A 26 -13.76 -3.00 12.70
C SER A 26 -14.10 -2.82 11.22
N ALA A 27 -14.43 -1.59 10.82
CA ALA A 27 -14.69 -1.26 9.42
C ALA A 27 -13.45 -1.47 8.54
N VAL A 28 -12.26 -1.16 9.07
CA VAL A 28 -10.98 -1.43 8.39
C VAL A 28 -10.78 -2.93 8.19
N GLY A 29 -10.98 -3.75 9.23
CA GLY A 29 -10.84 -5.20 9.12
C GLY A 29 -11.82 -5.83 8.12
N ALA A 30 -13.06 -5.31 8.04
CA ALA A 30 -14.02 -5.73 7.03
C ALA A 30 -13.56 -5.35 5.61
N GLY A 31 -13.06 -4.12 5.43
CA GLY A 31 -12.49 -3.67 4.17
C GLY A 31 -11.28 -4.51 3.74
N LEU A 32 -10.41 -4.89 4.68
CA LEU A 32 -9.22 -5.69 4.38
C LEU A 32 -9.54 -7.13 3.95
N ARG A 33 -10.55 -7.76 4.56
CA ARG A 33 -11.04 -9.06 4.06
C ARG A 33 -11.56 -8.94 2.64
N ARG A 34 -12.29 -7.87 2.34
CA ARG A 34 -12.76 -7.62 0.98
C ARG A 34 -11.62 -7.32 0.01
N ALA A 35 -10.59 -6.58 0.45
CA ALA A 35 -9.37 -6.37 -0.32
C ALA A 35 -8.70 -7.70 -0.66
N ARG A 36 -8.60 -8.60 0.31
CA ARG A 36 -8.05 -9.95 0.14
C ARG A 36 -8.82 -10.76 -0.91
N ASP A 37 -10.16 -10.74 -0.86
CA ASP A 37 -11.02 -11.43 -1.82
C ASP A 37 -10.93 -10.84 -3.24
N MET A 38 -10.50 -9.58 -3.35
CA MET A 38 -10.39 -8.86 -4.63
C MET A 38 -8.99 -8.93 -5.25
N LEU A 39 -8.07 -9.73 -4.71
CA LEU A 39 -6.71 -9.84 -5.24
C LEU A 39 -6.66 -10.34 -6.70
N ASP A 40 -7.66 -11.08 -7.18
CA ASP A 40 -7.71 -11.55 -8.57
C ASP A 40 -8.18 -10.49 -9.58
N TYR A 41 -8.71 -9.35 -9.10
CA TYR A 41 -9.17 -8.27 -9.97
C TYR A 41 -7.98 -7.45 -10.47
N ALA A 42 -7.94 -7.15 -11.76
CA ALA A 42 -6.86 -6.34 -12.34
C ALA A 42 -7.17 -4.84 -12.37
N ASP A 43 -8.45 -4.47 -12.44
CA ASP A 43 -8.87 -3.08 -12.58
C ASP A 43 -8.94 -2.36 -11.22
N ALA A 44 -7.99 -1.45 -11.00
CA ALA A 44 -7.89 -0.66 -9.78
C ALA A 44 -9.10 0.29 -9.58
N ALA A 45 -9.72 0.78 -10.67
CA ALA A 45 -10.89 1.65 -10.55
C ALA A 45 -12.11 0.89 -9.99
N THR A 46 -12.34 -0.33 -10.47
CA THR A 46 -13.36 -1.23 -9.92
C THR A 46 -13.10 -1.54 -8.45
N VAL A 47 -11.84 -1.83 -8.07
CA VAL A 47 -11.52 -2.13 -6.68
C VAL A 47 -11.72 -0.91 -5.78
N ALA A 48 -11.32 0.27 -6.23
CA ALA A 48 -11.51 1.53 -5.51
C ALA A 48 -12.99 1.90 -5.35
N ALA A 49 -13.83 1.62 -6.35
CA ALA A 49 -15.28 1.83 -6.24
C ALA A 49 -15.90 0.98 -5.11
N VAL A 50 -15.27 -0.15 -4.77
CA VAL A 50 -15.74 -1.07 -3.74
C VAL A 50 -15.11 -0.79 -2.37
N LEU A 51 -13.80 -0.51 -2.33
CA LEU A 51 -13.03 -0.37 -1.10
C LEU A 51 -12.90 1.08 -0.62
N GLY A 52 -13.17 2.04 -1.50
CA GLY A 52 -12.84 3.46 -1.30
C GLY A 52 -11.42 3.78 -1.78
N CYS A 53 -11.16 5.06 -2.05
CA CYS A 53 -9.83 5.59 -2.37
C CYS A 53 -9.50 6.86 -1.56
N GLY A 54 -10.04 6.94 -0.34
CA GLY A 54 -9.78 8.00 0.63
C GLY A 54 -10.56 9.29 0.42
N ARG A 55 -11.54 9.33 -0.48
CA ARG A 55 -12.42 10.50 -0.71
C ARG A 55 -13.18 10.95 0.53
N ARG A 56 -13.34 10.06 1.52
CA ARG A 56 -13.99 10.38 2.80
C ARG A 56 -12.99 10.67 3.92
N THR A 57 -11.69 10.67 3.65
CA THR A 57 -10.61 10.94 4.64
C THR A 57 -10.76 10.10 5.91
N THR A 58 -11.11 8.82 5.74
CA THR A 58 -11.20 7.86 6.85
C THR A 58 -10.38 6.61 6.55
N ALA A 59 -9.88 5.97 7.61
CA ALA A 59 -9.04 4.78 7.46
C ALA A 59 -9.75 3.65 6.67
N HIS A 60 -11.05 3.42 6.92
CA HIS A 60 -11.80 2.36 6.24
C HIS A 60 -12.15 2.67 4.78
N ASP A 61 -11.97 3.91 4.35
CA ASP A 61 -12.12 4.35 2.95
C ASP A 61 -10.77 4.42 2.21
N THR A 62 -9.65 4.28 2.92
CA THR A 62 -8.30 4.53 2.40
C THR A 62 -7.41 3.29 2.47
N VAL A 63 -7.29 2.71 3.66
CA VAL A 63 -6.35 1.63 3.97
C VAL A 63 -6.62 0.35 3.18
N PRO A 64 -7.87 -0.12 3.01
CA PRO A 64 -8.12 -1.36 2.26
C PRO A 64 -7.64 -1.31 0.80
N PHE A 65 -7.93 -0.22 0.08
CA PHE A 65 -7.47 -0.05 -1.30
C PHE A 65 -5.96 0.12 -1.39
N ALA A 66 -5.37 0.94 -0.51
CA ALA A 66 -3.92 1.13 -0.50
C ALA A 66 -3.18 -0.20 -0.27
N LEU A 67 -3.63 -1.01 0.69
CA LEU A 67 -3.00 -2.32 0.96
C LEU A 67 -3.25 -3.34 -0.15
N TRP A 68 -4.42 -3.32 -0.80
CA TRP A 68 -4.66 -4.13 -2.00
C TRP A 68 -3.69 -3.76 -3.14
N SER A 69 -3.51 -2.46 -3.39
CA SER A 69 -2.65 -1.96 -4.47
C SER A 69 -1.19 -2.34 -4.24
N ALA A 70 -0.71 -2.16 -3.00
CA ALA A 70 0.63 -2.57 -2.58
C ALA A 70 0.83 -4.08 -2.73
N ALA A 71 -0.12 -4.89 -2.25
CA ALA A 71 -0.04 -6.34 -2.30
C ALA A 71 0.07 -6.87 -3.75
N ARG A 72 -0.62 -6.25 -4.72
CA ARG A 72 -0.57 -6.65 -6.14
C ARG A 72 0.70 -6.24 -6.88
N SER A 73 1.47 -5.32 -6.31
CA SER A 73 2.62 -4.70 -6.97
C SER A 73 3.89 -4.82 -6.13
N LEU A 74 3.99 -5.87 -5.31
CA LEU A 74 5.17 -6.14 -4.50
C LEU A 74 6.40 -6.31 -5.40
N GLY A 75 7.49 -5.62 -5.04
CA GLY A 75 8.72 -5.59 -5.83
C GLY A 75 8.69 -4.67 -7.06
N ASP A 76 7.61 -3.90 -7.28
CA ASP A 76 7.49 -2.96 -8.40
C ASP A 76 6.88 -1.63 -7.92
N TYR A 77 7.76 -0.74 -7.45
CA TYR A 77 7.37 0.54 -6.86
C TYR A 77 6.63 1.45 -7.85
N GLU A 78 7.13 1.58 -9.09
CA GLU A 78 6.53 2.46 -10.09
C GLU A 78 5.13 2.01 -10.45
N ARG A 79 4.95 0.71 -10.69
CA ARG A 79 3.63 0.16 -10.98
C ARG A 79 2.69 0.37 -9.80
N ALA A 80 3.14 0.11 -8.57
CA ALA A 80 2.33 0.30 -7.37
C ALA A 80 1.87 1.76 -7.24
N PHE A 81 2.80 2.70 -7.40
CA PHE A 81 2.55 4.12 -7.29
C PHE A 81 1.56 4.60 -8.36
N TRP A 82 1.82 4.30 -9.64
CA TRP A 82 0.96 4.79 -10.73
C TRP A 82 -0.41 4.12 -10.75
N THR A 83 -0.50 2.83 -10.43
CA THR A 83 -1.80 2.13 -10.30
C THR A 83 -2.67 2.80 -9.23
N THR A 84 -2.05 3.20 -8.13
CA THR A 84 -2.73 3.88 -7.02
C THR A 84 -3.13 5.30 -7.40
N ALA A 85 -2.20 6.08 -7.95
CA ALA A 85 -2.43 7.48 -8.29
C ALA A 85 -3.52 7.67 -9.36
N GLN A 86 -3.58 6.77 -10.35
CA GLN A 86 -4.56 6.85 -11.45
C GLN A 86 -6.02 6.72 -10.98
N VAL A 87 -6.26 6.10 -9.82
CA VAL A 87 -7.60 5.98 -9.23
C VAL A 87 -8.11 7.31 -8.66
N GLY A 88 -7.21 8.23 -8.31
CA GLY A 88 -7.56 9.50 -7.67
C GLY A 88 -8.06 9.33 -6.22
N GLY A 89 -8.77 10.34 -5.71
CA GLY A 89 -9.18 10.40 -4.30
C GLY A 89 -8.12 11.09 -3.44
N ASP A 90 -7.76 10.48 -2.31
CA ASP A 90 -6.68 10.93 -1.43
C ASP A 90 -5.35 10.33 -1.92
N VAL A 91 -4.88 10.86 -3.05
CA VAL A 91 -3.75 10.32 -3.82
C VAL A 91 -2.46 10.33 -2.99
N ASP A 92 -2.22 11.41 -2.26
CA ASP A 92 -1.05 11.58 -1.41
C ASP A 92 -1.04 10.53 -0.29
N THR A 93 -2.14 10.36 0.45
CA THR A 93 -2.18 9.38 1.54
C THR A 93 -2.10 7.94 1.03
N THR A 94 -2.84 7.62 -0.03
CA THR A 94 -2.84 6.25 -0.59
C THR A 94 -1.48 5.88 -1.18
N CYS A 95 -0.86 6.76 -1.96
CA CYS A 95 0.49 6.53 -2.50
C CYS A 95 1.56 6.48 -1.40
N ALA A 96 1.43 7.27 -0.33
CA ALA A 96 2.36 7.20 0.80
C ALA A 96 2.30 5.84 1.50
N ILE A 97 1.10 5.30 1.74
CA ILE A 97 0.92 3.96 2.33
C ILE A 97 1.49 2.90 1.39
N VAL A 98 1.14 2.94 0.10
CA VAL A 98 1.60 1.97 -0.89
C VAL A 98 3.13 1.98 -1.01
N GLY A 99 3.71 3.17 -1.16
CA GLY A 99 5.15 3.33 -1.28
C GLY A 99 5.89 2.84 -0.04
N GLY A 100 5.39 3.15 1.16
CA GLY A 100 5.99 2.67 2.42
C GLY A 100 5.96 1.14 2.56
N VAL A 101 4.89 0.48 2.10
CA VAL A 101 4.78 -0.99 2.13
C VAL A 101 5.69 -1.63 1.10
N VAL A 102 5.69 -1.14 -0.15
CA VAL A 102 6.48 -1.74 -1.24
C VAL A 102 7.97 -1.50 -1.02
N ALA A 103 8.38 -0.29 -0.62
CA ALA A 103 9.78 0.04 -0.37
C ALA A 103 10.34 -0.54 0.95
N ALA A 104 9.52 -1.22 1.76
CA ALA A 104 10.02 -1.96 2.93
C ALA A 104 10.89 -3.15 2.52
N GLU A 105 10.79 -3.61 1.27
CA GLU A 105 11.62 -4.65 0.67
C GLU A 105 12.56 -4.02 -0.37
N ARG A 106 13.77 -4.56 -0.50
CA ARG A 106 14.83 -3.96 -1.31
C ARG A 106 14.50 -3.93 -2.81
N ALA A 107 13.84 -4.95 -3.35
CA ALA A 107 13.40 -4.96 -4.74
C ALA A 107 12.25 -3.97 -4.99
N GLY A 108 11.53 -3.55 -3.95
CA GLY A 108 10.51 -2.51 -4.03
C GLY A 108 11.01 -1.08 -3.81
N ALA A 109 12.33 -0.82 -3.87
CA ALA A 109 12.85 0.53 -3.73
C ALA A 109 12.33 1.47 -4.84
N PRO A 110 12.03 2.75 -4.54
CA PRO A 110 11.65 3.72 -5.55
C PRO A 110 12.79 3.96 -6.56
N PRO A 111 12.48 4.38 -7.80
CA PRO A 111 13.50 4.79 -8.76
C PRO A 111 14.38 5.89 -8.17
N ALA A 112 15.70 5.75 -8.31
CA ALA A 112 16.65 6.70 -7.74
C ALA A 112 16.39 8.14 -8.20
N GLU A 113 16.02 8.32 -9.47
CA GLU A 113 15.69 9.62 -10.05
C GLU A 113 14.45 10.30 -9.44
N TRP A 114 13.55 9.56 -8.78
CA TRP A 114 12.41 10.16 -8.08
C TRP A 114 12.84 10.79 -6.75
N ALA A 115 13.88 10.25 -6.11
CA ALA A 115 14.44 10.83 -4.89
C ALA A 115 15.05 12.22 -5.15
N ASP A 116 15.52 12.48 -6.37
CA ASP A 116 16.02 13.80 -6.78
C ASP A 116 14.90 14.82 -7.08
N ARG A 117 13.64 14.38 -7.10
CA ARG A 117 12.46 15.20 -7.45
C ARG A 117 11.55 15.49 -6.26
N VAL A 118 11.95 15.13 -5.05
CA VAL A 118 11.22 15.46 -3.82
C VAL A 118 11.90 16.61 -3.08
N GLU A 119 11.15 17.29 -2.22
CA GLU A 119 11.73 18.31 -1.34
C GLU A 119 12.83 17.70 -0.47
N PRO A 120 13.92 18.45 -0.19
CA PRO A 120 14.99 17.96 0.68
C PRO A 120 14.44 17.56 2.04
N LEU A 121 14.81 16.35 2.48
CA LEU A 121 14.44 15.89 3.81
C LEU A 121 15.03 16.83 4.88
N PRO A 122 14.33 17.04 6.00
CA PRO A 122 14.87 17.82 7.10
C PRO A 122 16.23 17.27 7.55
N LYS A 123 17.16 18.17 7.91
CA LYS A 123 18.56 17.81 8.25
C LYS A 123 18.70 16.80 9.41
N TRP A 124 17.66 16.63 10.22
CA TRP A 124 17.62 15.68 11.33
C TRP A 124 17.22 14.26 10.87
N MET A 125 16.66 14.10 9.67
CA MET A 125 16.33 12.81 9.10
C MET A 125 17.58 12.18 8.48
N ARG A 126 17.89 10.94 8.86
CA ARG A 126 18.98 10.18 8.24
C ARG A 126 18.47 9.54 6.96
N ALA A 127 19.24 9.59 5.89
CA ALA A 127 18.98 8.77 4.71
C ALA A 127 18.94 7.30 5.13
N ALA A 128 17.92 6.56 4.68
CA ALA A 128 17.89 5.12 4.85
C ALA A 128 19.05 4.53 4.00
N VAL A 129 19.96 3.82 4.67
CA VAL A 129 21.12 3.15 4.07
C VAL A 129 20.70 1.78 3.54
#